data_AF-A0A0U3R586-F1
#
_entry.id   AF-A0A0U3R586-F1
#
_cell.length_a   1.000
_cell.length_b   1.000
_cell.length_c   1.000
_cell.angle_alpha   90.00
_cell.angle_beta   90.00
_cell.angle_gamma   90.00
#
_symmetry.space_group_name_H-M   'P 1'
#
loop_
_entity.id
_entity.type
_entity.pdbx_description
1 polymer ?
#
loop_
_entity_poly.entity_id
_entity_poly.type
_entity_poly.pdbx_seq_one_letter_code
_entity_poly.pdbx_strand_id
1 'polypeptide(L)'
;MDKKLVAVLLLVILVLAPLGVLTYGYLHFSSNVYPDKEPLRKVLVKVPYKGIDYKILLESYNTGDPLLDLNLTLRGNVYESMTLIVGDPMFRNCDAKALGDVCIWRTRTVTEIAAVLSPAFTANRYWYYMGKGYDENESMAMAQADVEKMHTVSLGFIQKVKIGLGIVGNKKHLLVLLKGPAEGGKIDRIYSPKEGVVVLEATSEQTLFAEVLLLKTIIASRVK
;
A
#
# COMPACT_ATOMS: atom_id res chain seq x y z
N MET A 1 -28.04 -23.94 -35.25
CA MET A 1 -26.84 -23.13 -34.95
C MET A 1 -25.64 -23.98 -35.32
N ASP A 2 -24.77 -23.50 -36.23
CA ASP A 2 -23.60 -24.28 -36.68
C ASP A 2 -22.64 -24.47 -35.51
N LYS A 3 -22.34 -25.72 -35.16
CA LYS A 3 -21.44 -26.07 -34.04
C LYS A 3 -20.07 -25.43 -34.19
N LYS A 4 -19.59 -25.22 -35.43
CA LYS A 4 -18.33 -24.53 -35.71
C LYS A 4 -18.41 -23.05 -35.33
N LEU A 5 -19.53 -22.40 -35.63
CA LEU A 5 -19.75 -20.98 -35.31
C LEU A 5 -19.82 -20.77 -33.80
N VAL A 6 -20.50 -21.67 -33.07
CA VAL A 6 -20.55 -21.63 -31.59
C VAL A 6 -19.15 -21.81 -30.98
N ALA A 7 -18.36 -22.76 -31.49
CA ALA A 7 -17.01 -23.01 -31.00
C ALA A 7 -16.09 -21.80 -31.22
N VAL A 8 -16.17 -21.16 -32.40
CA VAL A 8 -15.41 -19.94 -32.69
C VAL A 8 -15.83 -18.80 -31.77
N LEU A 9 -17.14 -18.62 -31.56
CA LEU A 9 -17.66 -17.54 -30.71
C LEU A 9 -17.25 -17.71 -29.24
N LEU A 10 -17.27 -18.96 -28.73
CA LEU A 10 -16.75 -19.29 -27.41
C LEU A 10 -15.24 -19.02 -27.30
N LEU A 11 -14.47 -19.36 -28.33
CA LEU A 11 -13.03 -19.11 -28.34
C LEU A 11 -12.71 -17.61 -28.35
N VAL A 12 -13.47 -16.82 -29.11
CA VAL A 12 -13.37 -15.36 -29.11
C VAL A 12 -13.69 -14.78 -27.73
N ILE A 13 -14.78 -15.21 -27.08
CA ILE A 13 -15.14 -14.77 -25.73
C ILE A 13 -14.05 -15.15 -24.72
N LEU A 14 -13.51 -16.37 -24.82
CA LEU A 14 -12.47 -16.88 -23.92
C LEU A 14 -11.16 -16.09 -24.00
N VAL A 15 -10.87 -15.47 -25.15
CA VAL A 15 -9.70 -14.59 -25.34
C VAL A 15 -10.01 -13.13 -24.99
N LEU A 16 -11.16 -12.60 -25.43
CA LEU A 16 -11.52 -11.20 -25.22
C LEU A 16 -11.89 -10.88 -23.77
N ALA A 17 -12.51 -11.81 -23.04
CA ALA A 17 -12.93 -11.55 -21.66
C ALA A 17 -11.73 -11.33 -20.72
N PRO A 18 -10.67 -12.17 -20.70
CA PRO A 18 -9.47 -11.89 -19.90
C PRO A 18 -8.80 -10.57 -20.28
N LEU A 19 -8.69 -10.26 -21.58
CA LEU A 19 -8.12 -8.99 -22.04
C LEU A 19 -8.95 -7.81 -21.54
N GLY A 20 -10.28 -7.89 -21.63
CA GLY A 20 -11.19 -6.86 -21.10
C GLY A 20 -10.99 -6.63 -19.61
N VAL A 21 -10.86 -7.69 -18.81
CA VAL A 21 -10.59 -7.59 -17.37
C VAL A 21 -9.23 -6.94 -17.08
N LEU A 22 -8.18 -7.35 -17.79
CA LEU A 22 -6.84 -6.77 -17.65
C LEU A 22 -6.83 -5.28 -18.00
N THR A 23 -7.45 -4.91 -19.13
CA THR A 23 -7.54 -3.52 -19.58
C THR A 23 -8.37 -2.68 -18.62
N TYR A 24 -9.54 -3.16 -18.18
CA TYR A 24 -10.37 -2.46 -17.21
C TYR A 24 -9.61 -2.20 -15.92
N GLY A 25 -8.95 -3.23 -15.37
CA GLY A 25 -8.16 -3.10 -14.16
C GLY A 25 -7.00 -2.12 -14.31
N TYR A 26 -6.29 -2.16 -15.43
CA TYR A 26 -5.19 -1.21 -15.66
C TYR A 26 -5.68 0.24 -15.76
N LEU A 27 -6.79 0.48 -16.47
CA LEU A 27 -7.36 1.83 -16.64
C LEU A 27 -7.88 2.42 -15.32
N HIS A 28 -8.44 1.59 -14.43
CA HIS A 28 -8.95 2.02 -13.13
C HIS A 28 -7.89 1.99 -12.01
N PHE A 29 -6.62 1.70 -12.32
CA PHE A 29 -5.55 1.78 -11.32
C PHE A 29 -5.47 3.17 -10.69
N SER A 30 -5.46 4.21 -11.52
CA SER A 30 -5.27 5.60 -11.09
C SER A 30 -6.36 6.04 -10.13
N SER A 31 -7.64 5.83 -10.47
CA SER A 31 -8.79 6.25 -9.66
C SER A 31 -8.89 5.55 -8.31
N ASN A 32 -8.22 4.41 -8.14
CA ASN A 32 -8.21 3.67 -6.88
C ASN A 32 -7.11 4.11 -5.90
N VAL A 33 -6.11 4.85 -6.39
CA VAL A 33 -4.90 5.22 -5.63
C VAL A 33 -4.70 6.73 -5.57
N TYR A 34 -5.12 7.43 -6.61
CA TYR A 34 -5.02 8.88 -6.72
C TYR A 34 -6.44 9.46 -6.62
N PRO A 35 -6.72 10.26 -5.59
CA PRO A 35 -8.04 10.87 -5.43
C PRO A 35 -8.25 11.95 -6.49
N ASP A 36 -9.40 11.90 -7.15
CA ASP A 36 -9.82 12.90 -8.15
C ASP A 36 -10.43 14.17 -7.50
N LYS A 37 -10.64 14.15 -6.19
CA LYS A 37 -11.18 15.25 -5.38
C LYS A 37 -10.07 15.92 -4.58
N GLU A 38 -10.22 17.20 -4.26
CA GLU A 38 -9.37 17.86 -3.26
C GLU A 38 -9.58 17.22 -1.88
N PRO A 39 -8.53 17.13 -1.03
CA PRO A 39 -8.68 16.64 0.32
C PRO A 39 -9.50 17.61 1.17
N LEU A 40 -10.23 17.05 2.12
CA LEU A 40 -11.02 17.80 3.09
C LEU A 40 -10.14 18.64 4.00
N ARG A 41 -8.92 18.16 4.28
CA ARG A 41 -7.93 18.87 5.11
C ARG A 41 -6.51 18.46 4.71
N LYS A 42 -5.60 19.45 4.74
CA LYS A 42 -4.15 19.27 4.58
C LYS A 42 -3.48 19.72 5.88
N VAL A 43 -2.60 18.90 6.45
CA VAL A 43 -1.82 19.22 7.65
C VAL A 43 -0.35 19.07 7.32
N LEU A 44 0.42 20.15 7.45
CA LEU A 44 1.86 20.10 7.22
C LEU A 44 2.58 19.62 8.49
N VAL A 45 3.32 18.53 8.38
CA VAL A 45 4.13 17.98 9.46
C VAL A 45 5.61 18.11 9.11
N LYS A 46 6.41 18.55 10.08
CA LYS A 46 7.87 18.59 9.96
C LYS A 46 8.47 17.35 10.59
N VAL A 47 9.27 16.62 9.83
CA VAL A 47 9.97 15.43 10.28
C VAL A 47 11.46 15.72 10.33
N PRO A 48 12.05 15.88 11.53
CA PRO A 48 13.47 16.10 11.66
C PRO A 48 14.23 14.80 11.42
N TYR A 49 15.11 14.78 10.43
CA TYR A 49 15.99 13.64 10.17
C TYR A 49 17.38 14.10 9.70
N LYS A 50 18.41 13.67 10.43
CA LYS A 50 19.83 14.07 10.20
C LYS A 50 20.04 15.60 10.09
N GLY A 51 19.33 16.36 10.91
CA GLY A 51 19.43 17.82 10.94
C GLY A 51 18.70 18.54 9.81
N ILE A 52 17.90 17.83 9.00
CA ILE A 52 17.03 18.39 7.96
C ILE A 52 15.57 18.19 8.38
N ASP A 53 14.78 19.27 8.30
CA ASP A 53 13.34 19.22 8.53
C ASP A 53 12.62 18.94 7.21
N TYR A 54 12.16 17.70 7.03
CA TYR A 54 11.35 17.30 5.88
C TYR A 54 9.91 17.76 6.08
N LYS A 55 9.37 18.47 5.09
CA LYS A 55 8.00 19.01 5.10
C LYS A 55 7.08 18.05 4.37
N ILE A 56 6.24 17.33 5.12
CA ILE A 56 5.36 16.30 4.58
C ILE A 56 3.91 16.72 4.81
N LEU A 57 3.09 16.66 3.75
CA LEU A 57 1.67 16.95 3.84
C LEU A 57 0.89 15.69 4.20
N LEU A 58 0.15 15.73 5.30
CA LEU A 58 -0.86 14.72 5.59
C LEU A 58 -2.20 15.19 5.02
N GLU A 59 -2.80 14.39 4.15
CA GLU A 59 -4.08 14.73 3.50
C GLU A 59 -5.20 13.79 3.96
N SER A 60 -6.35 14.38 4.29
CA SER A 60 -7.57 13.65 4.66
C SER A 60 -8.57 13.68 3.51
N TYR A 61 -9.13 12.51 3.20
CA TYR A 61 -10.14 12.35 2.14
C TYR A 61 -11.46 11.78 2.67
N ASN A 62 -11.51 11.31 3.92
CA ASN A 62 -12.67 10.63 4.48
C ASN A 62 -13.27 11.39 5.68
N THR A 63 -12.51 11.65 6.74
CA THR A 63 -13.04 12.20 8.00
C THR A 63 -12.80 13.70 8.21
N GLY A 64 -11.89 14.31 7.44
CA GLY A 64 -11.40 15.66 7.68
C GLY A 64 -10.24 15.73 8.69
N ASP A 65 -9.83 14.60 9.28
CA ASP A 65 -8.62 14.47 10.08
C ASP A 65 -7.67 13.44 9.42
N PRO A 66 -6.49 13.89 8.92
CA PRO A 66 -5.57 13.00 8.23
C PRO A 66 -4.97 11.91 9.15
N LEU A 67 -4.76 12.21 10.43
CA LEU A 67 -4.24 11.23 11.37
C LEU A 67 -5.30 10.17 11.68
N LEU A 68 -6.56 10.57 11.78
CA LEU A 68 -7.68 9.65 11.96
C LEU A 68 -7.85 8.75 10.72
N ASP A 69 -7.82 9.31 9.51
CA ASP A 69 -7.92 8.54 8.26
C ASP A 69 -6.82 7.47 8.15
N LEU A 70 -5.58 7.84 8.48
CA LEU A 70 -4.44 6.91 8.50
C LEU A 70 -4.60 5.85 9.58
N ASN A 71 -5.01 6.22 10.80
CA ASN A 71 -5.20 5.28 11.90
C ASN A 71 -6.35 4.29 11.61
N LEU A 72 -7.49 4.77 11.11
CA LEU A 72 -8.60 3.91 10.72
C LEU A 72 -8.19 2.95 9.61
N THR A 73 -7.40 3.42 8.63
CA THR A 73 -6.95 2.56 7.53
C THR A 73 -5.90 1.55 7.98
N LEU A 74 -4.94 1.91 8.81
CA LEU A 74 -3.85 1.01 9.22
C LEU A 74 -4.27 0.06 10.35
N ARG A 75 -5.23 0.47 11.19
CA ARG A 75 -5.55 -0.23 12.46
C ARG A 75 -7.04 -0.44 12.71
N GLY A 76 -7.91 0.28 12.02
CA GLY A 76 -9.36 0.21 12.24
C GLY A 76 -10.01 -1.09 11.75
N ASN A 77 -9.26 -1.94 11.04
CA ASN A 77 -9.79 -3.19 10.49
C ASN A 77 -8.76 -4.32 10.56
N VAL A 78 -9.25 -5.55 10.66
CA VAL A 78 -8.46 -6.78 10.63
C VAL A 78 -8.45 -7.28 9.19
N TYR A 79 -7.45 -6.87 8.43
CA TYR A 79 -7.28 -7.30 7.05
C TYR A 79 -6.97 -8.81 6.96
N GLU A 80 -7.52 -9.45 5.94
CA GLU A 80 -7.21 -10.84 5.58
C GLU A 80 -5.79 -10.93 4.98
N SER A 81 -5.36 -9.90 4.25
CA SER A 81 -4.05 -9.83 3.59
C SER A 81 -3.52 -8.39 3.54
N MET A 82 -2.21 -8.25 3.33
CA MET A 82 -1.56 -6.96 3.11
C MET A 82 -0.66 -7.02 1.89
N THR A 83 -0.62 -5.95 1.09
CA THR A 83 0.38 -5.76 0.04
C THR A 83 1.11 -4.44 0.24
N LEU A 84 2.42 -4.54 0.42
CA LEU A 84 3.35 -3.43 0.36
C LEU A 84 3.91 -3.36 -1.06
N ILE A 85 3.56 -2.29 -1.77
CA ILE A 85 4.17 -1.96 -3.05
C ILE A 85 5.40 -1.11 -2.81
N VAL A 86 6.57 -1.68 -3.11
CA VAL A 86 7.86 -1.05 -2.79
C VAL A 86 8.32 -0.01 -3.80
N GLY A 87 7.68 0.08 -4.96
CA GLY A 87 8.08 0.96 -6.06
C GLY A 87 8.18 0.23 -7.39
N ASP A 88 8.84 0.82 -8.37
CA ASP A 88 9.00 0.34 -9.73
C ASP A 88 9.78 -0.99 -9.78
N PRO A 89 9.43 -1.92 -10.71
CA PRO A 89 10.18 -3.16 -10.90
C PRO A 89 11.69 -3.01 -11.09
N MET A 90 12.19 -1.87 -11.56
CA MET A 90 13.63 -1.62 -11.69
C MET A 90 14.39 -1.75 -10.36
N PHE A 91 13.74 -1.58 -9.22
CA PHE A 91 14.36 -1.70 -7.90
C PHE A 91 14.51 -3.14 -7.40
N ARG A 92 13.94 -4.16 -8.07
CA ARG A 92 13.96 -5.56 -7.57
C ARG A 92 15.36 -6.11 -7.32
N ASN A 93 16.31 -5.77 -8.21
CA ASN A 93 17.69 -6.22 -8.12
C ASN A 93 18.65 -5.11 -7.72
N CYS A 94 18.10 -3.94 -7.35
CA CYS A 94 18.76 -2.78 -6.78
C CYS A 94 20.28 -2.73 -7.05
N ASP A 95 20.65 -2.47 -8.31
CA ASP A 95 22.06 -2.41 -8.69
C ASP A 95 22.61 -1.03 -8.33
N ALA A 96 23.42 -0.97 -7.27
CA ALA A 96 24.06 0.25 -6.81
C ALA A 96 24.95 0.90 -7.88
N LYS A 97 25.44 0.15 -8.88
CA LYS A 97 26.22 0.73 -10.00
C LYS A 97 25.34 1.51 -10.97
N ALA A 98 24.10 1.06 -11.17
CA ALA A 98 23.16 1.67 -12.11
C ALA A 98 22.30 2.76 -11.44
N LEU A 99 21.93 2.57 -10.17
CA LEU A 99 20.95 3.40 -9.46
C LEU A 99 21.57 4.22 -8.32
N GLY A 100 22.84 4.01 -7.97
CA GLY A 100 23.55 4.76 -6.95
C GLY A 100 22.83 4.82 -5.61
N ASP A 101 22.79 6.01 -5.01
CA ASP A 101 22.19 6.24 -3.70
C ASP A 101 20.67 6.01 -3.66
N VAL A 102 19.98 6.10 -4.79
CA VAL A 102 18.52 5.85 -4.89
C VAL A 102 18.22 4.42 -4.42
N CYS A 103 19.05 3.46 -4.81
CA CYS A 103 18.92 2.08 -4.40
C CYS A 103 19.07 1.91 -2.87
N ILE A 104 20.06 2.60 -2.27
CA ILE A 104 20.32 2.53 -0.83
C ILE A 104 19.13 3.08 -0.05
N TRP A 105 18.61 4.25 -0.46
CA TRP A 105 17.46 4.86 0.19
C TRP A 105 16.19 4.02 0.02
N ARG A 106 15.96 3.46 -1.16
CA ARG A 106 14.80 2.62 -1.40
C ARG A 106 14.85 1.35 -0.55
N THR A 107 16.00 0.67 -0.50
CA THR A 107 16.18 -0.51 0.36
C THR A 107 15.95 -0.18 1.83
N ARG A 108 16.49 0.94 2.33
CA ARG A 108 16.26 1.39 3.71
C ARG A 108 14.78 1.67 3.99
N THR A 109 14.11 2.35 3.07
CA THR A 109 12.68 2.69 3.16
C THR A 109 11.83 1.43 3.25
N VAL A 110 12.09 0.45 2.39
CA VAL A 110 11.38 -0.83 2.38
C VAL A 110 11.59 -1.61 3.67
N THR A 111 12.84 -1.68 4.15
CA THR A 111 13.15 -2.37 5.41
C THR A 111 12.46 -1.71 6.60
N GLU A 112 12.53 -0.38 6.71
CA GLU A 112 11.88 0.34 7.82
C GLU A 112 10.36 0.19 7.78
N ILE A 113 9.72 0.35 6.62
CA ILE A 113 8.27 0.24 6.56
C ILE A 113 7.80 -1.19 6.82
N ALA A 114 8.52 -2.21 6.32
CA ALA A 114 8.20 -3.60 6.60
C ALA A 114 8.34 -3.94 8.09
N ALA A 115 9.38 -3.42 8.75
CA ALA A 115 9.61 -3.58 10.19
C ALA A 115 8.52 -2.92 11.05
N VAL A 116 7.75 -1.98 10.49
CA VAL A 116 6.64 -1.31 11.17
C VAL A 116 5.31 -1.99 10.86
N LEU A 117 5.04 -2.28 9.58
CA LEU A 117 3.78 -2.85 9.14
C LEU A 117 3.61 -4.30 9.58
N SER A 118 4.68 -5.10 9.61
CA SER A 118 4.60 -6.52 9.98
C SER A 118 4.16 -6.72 11.42
N PRO A 119 4.79 -6.10 12.43
CA PRO A 119 4.30 -6.19 13.80
C PRO A 119 2.89 -5.62 13.97
N ALA A 120 2.54 -4.54 13.28
CA ALA A 120 1.20 -3.95 13.35
C ALA A 120 0.13 -4.92 12.80
N PHE A 121 0.41 -5.58 11.69
CA PHE A 121 -0.46 -6.60 11.09
C PHE A 121 -0.64 -7.80 12.02
N THR A 122 0.47 -8.38 12.50
CA THR A 122 0.47 -9.53 13.41
C THR A 122 -0.26 -9.20 14.71
N ALA A 123 -0.06 -8.00 15.28
CA ALA A 123 -0.76 -7.58 16.49
C ALA A 123 -2.29 -7.51 16.28
N ASN A 124 -2.75 -6.96 15.16
CA ASN A 124 -4.19 -6.91 14.86
C ASN A 124 -4.78 -8.33 14.69
N ARG A 125 -4.03 -9.27 14.08
CA ARG A 125 -4.44 -10.67 13.94
C ARG A 125 -4.46 -11.40 15.28
N TYR A 126 -3.48 -11.17 16.15
CA TYR A 126 -3.46 -11.71 17.50
C TYR A 126 -4.72 -11.31 18.27
N TRP A 127 -5.05 -10.02 18.31
CA TRP A 127 -6.27 -9.54 19.00
C TRP A 127 -7.56 -10.08 18.38
N TYR A 128 -7.57 -10.30 17.07
CA TYR A 128 -8.69 -10.95 16.38
C TYR A 128 -8.90 -12.39 16.84
N TYR A 129 -7.83 -13.18 17.00
CA TYR A 129 -7.94 -14.55 17.51
C TYR A 129 -8.28 -14.59 19.01
N MET A 130 -7.67 -13.73 19.82
CA MET A 130 -8.05 -13.57 21.23
C MET A 130 -9.55 -13.23 21.37
N GLY A 131 -10.06 -12.31 20.54
CA GLY A 131 -11.49 -11.97 20.51
C GLY A 131 -12.41 -13.09 20.02
N LYS A 132 -11.87 -14.12 19.38
CA LYS A 132 -12.59 -15.34 19.00
C LYS A 132 -12.56 -16.46 20.05
N GLY A 133 -11.87 -16.25 21.17
CA GLY A 133 -11.81 -17.20 22.28
C GLY A 133 -10.68 -18.23 22.19
N TYR A 134 -9.69 -18.03 21.31
CA TYR A 134 -8.45 -18.81 21.34
C TYR A 134 -7.59 -18.39 22.53
N ASP A 135 -6.72 -19.30 23.00
CA ASP A 135 -5.78 -18.95 24.06
C ASP A 135 -4.62 -18.07 23.55
N GLU A 136 -3.80 -17.55 24.46
CA GLU A 136 -2.70 -16.64 24.12
C GLU A 136 -1.66 -17.27 23.19
N ASN A 137 -1.32 -18.55 23.42
CA ASN A 137 -0.29 -19.25 22.66
C ASN A 137 -0.79 -19.61 21.26
N GLU A 138 -2.01 -20.12 21.16
CA GLU A 138 -2.68 -20.39 19.89
C GLU A 138 -2.88 -19.12 19.08
N SER A 139 -3.37 -18.04 19.70
CA SER A 139 -3.58 -16.75 19.04
C SER A 139 -2.28 -16.19 18.49
N MET A 140 -1.17 -16.31 19.25
CA MET A 140 0.15 -15.87 18.80
C MET A 140 0.67 -16.74 17.65
N ALA A 141 0.55 -18.06 17.74
CA ALA A 141 0.99 -18.98 16.69
C ALA A 141 0.23 -18.74 15.38
N MET A 142 -1.10 -18.57 15.44
CA MET A 142 -1.92 -18.27 14.27
C MET A 142 -1.61 -16.89 13.68
N ALA A 143 -1.40 -15.87 14.51
CA ALA A 143 -1.02 -14.55 14.05
C ALA A 143 0.35 -14.55 13.35
N GLN A 144 1.31 -15.31 13.87
CA GLN A 144 2.63 -15.47 13.25
C GLN A 144 2.56 -16.22 11.92
N ALA A 145 1.72 -17.26 11.83
CA ALA A 145 1.48 -17.97 10.56
C ALA A 145 0.86 -17.05 9.49
N ASP A 146 0.05 -16.07 9.90
CA ASP A 146 -0.56 -15.11 8.98
C ASP A 146 0.44 -14.09 8.40
N VAL A 147 1.69 -14.02 8.86
CA VAL A 147 2.73 -13.15 8.26
C VAL A 147 2.92 -13.47 6.77
N GLU A 148 2.71 -14.72 6.35
CA GLU A 148 2.77 -15.13 4.93
C GLU A 148 1.72 -14.42 4.04
N LYS A 149 0.66 -13.87 4.65
CA LYS A 149 -0.38 -13.08 3.97
C LYS A 149 0.05 -11.63 3.71
N MET A 150 1.27 -11.27 4.10
CA MET A 150 1.92 -10.03 3.76
C MET A 150 2.77 -10.20 2.50
N HIS A 151 2.47 -9.42 1.47
CA HIS A 151 3.15 -9.50 0.19
C HIS A 151 3.92 -8.21 -0.08
N THR A 152 5.25 -8.31 -0.16
CA THR A 152 6.13 -7.22 -0.57
C THR A 152 6.46 -7.38 -2.05
N VAL A 153 5.92 -6.52 -2.91
CA VAL A 153 6.06 -6.64 -4.38
C VAL A 153 6.29 -5.28 -5.04
N SER A 154 6.80 -5.28 -6.26
CA SER A 154 6.94 -4.07 -7.08
C SER A 154 5.65 -3.73 -7.85
N LEU A 155 5.51 -2.46 -8.26
CA LEU A 155 4.38 -1.91 -9.03
C LEU A 155 4.46 -2.31 -10.51
N GLY A 156 4.44 -3.61 -10.79
CA GLY A 156 4.35 -4.14 -12.15
C GLY A 156 2.94 -4.02 -12.75
N PHE A 157 2.81 -4.38 -14.03
CA PHE A 157 1.53 -4.36 -14.76
C PHE A 157 0.40 -5.09 -14.01
N ILE A 158 0.63 -6.35 -13.61
CA ILE A 158 -0.38 -7.16 -12.92
C ILE A 158 -0.81 -6.53 -11.59
N GLN A 159 0.09 -5.84 -10.89
CA GLN A 159 -0.22 -5.20 -9.61
C GLN A 159 -1.11 -3.97 -9.83
N LYS A 160 -0.84 -3.18 -10.87
CA LYS A 160 -1.73 -2.09 -11.29
C LYS A 160 -3.13 -2.62 -11.62
N VAL A 161 -3.21 -3.72 -12.38
CA VAL A 161 -4.49 -4.38 -12.70
C VAL A 161 -5.23 -4.83 -11.43
N LYS A 162 -4.56 -5.54 -10.51
CA LYS A 162 -5.18 -6.01 -9.26
C LYS A 162 -5.71 -4.88 -8.40
N ILE A 163 -4.98 -3.77 -8.30
CA ILE A 163 -5.38 -2.58 -7.56
C ILE A 163 -6.59 -1.92 -8.24
N GLY A 164 -6.56 -1.77 -9.57
CA GLY A 164 -7.68 -1.15 -10.29
C GLY A 164 -8.95 -2.00 -10.34
N LEU A 165 -8.83 -3.33 -10.29
CA LEU A 165 -9.96 -4.24 -10.06
C LEU A 165 -10.48 -4.22 -8.62
N GLY A 166 -9.80 -3.52 -7.70
CA GLY A 166 -10.16 -3.50 -6.28
C GLY A 166 -9.91 -4.83 -5.56
N ILE A 167 -9.12 -5.74 -6.12
CA ILE A 167 -8.70 -6.98 -5.46
C ILE A 167 -7.72 -6.66 -4.32
N VAL A 168 -6.86 -5.67 -4.54
CA VAL A 168 -5.90 -5.12 -3.57
C VAL A 168 -6.31 -3.69 -3.24
N GLY A 169 -6.28 -3.30 -1.96
CA GLY A 169 -6.67 -1.95 -1.55
C GLY A 169 -8.18 -1.82 -1.31
N ASN A 170 -8.69 -2.62 -0.36
CA ASN A 170 -10.11 -2.68 0.00
C ASN A 170 -10.26 -3.07 1.49
N LYS A 171 -11.49 -3.27 1.96
CA LYS A 171 -11.81 -3.60 3.37
C LYS A 171 -11.23 -4.94 3.87
N LYS A 172 -10.73 -5.80 2.99
CA LYS A 172 -10.14 -7.10 3.34
C LYS A 172 -8.64 -7.15 3.04
N HIS A 173 -8.15 -6.30 2.15
CA HIS A 173 -6.77 -6.30 1.69
C HIS A 173 -6.17 -4.90 1.79
N LEU A 174 -5.28 -4.69 2.77
CA LEU A 174 -4.56 -3.41 2.92
C LEU A 174 -3.50 -3.25 1.83
N LEU A 175 -3.54 -2.13 1.12
CA LEU A 175 -2.51 -1.67 0.21
C LEU A 175 -1.72 -0.54 0.87
N VAL A 176 -0.41 -0.70 0.94
CA VAL A 176 0.53 0.40 1.23
C VAL A 176 1.40 0.60 0.01
N LEU A 177 1.36 1.79 -0.59
CA LEU A 177 2.09 2.12 -1.81
C LEU A 177 3.17 3.16 -1.53
N LEU A 178 4.42 2.80 -1.86
CA LEU A 178 5.53 3.73 -1.93
C LEU A 178 5.66 4.30 -3.34
N LYS A 179 5.43 5.60 -3.51
CA LYS A 179 5.55 6.34 -4.76
C LYS A 179 6.63 7.41 -4.61
N GLY A 180 7.85 7.06 -4.98
CA GLY A 180 8.95 8.00 -5.09
C GLY A 180 9.09 8.61 -6.50
N PRO A 181 10.23 9.22 -6.80
CA PRO A 181 10.50 9.93 -8.06
C PRO A 181 10.39 9.03 -9.30
N ALA A 182 10.90 7.79 -9.21
CA ALA A 182 10.86 6.84 -10.31
C ALA A 182 9.41 6.43 -10.68
N GLU A 183 8.51 6.45 -9.70
CA GLU A 183 7.08 6.21 -9.89
C GLU A 183 6.31 7.50 -10.27
N GLY A 184 7.02 8.61 -10.50
CA GLY A 184 6.45 9.92 -10.81
C GLY A 184 5.81 10.62 -9.61
N GLY A 185 6.39 10.49 -8.42
CA GLY A 185 6.05 11.29 -7.24
C GLY A 185 6.38 12.77 -7.47
N LYS A 186 5.41 13.64 -7.20
CA LYS A 186 5.51 15.09 -7.49
C LYS A 186 5.30 15.97 -6.26
N ILE A 187 4.74 15.41 -5.19
CA ILE A 187 4.38 16.12 -3.97
C ILE A 187 4.77 15.23 -2.80
N ASP A 188 5.35 15.81 -1.75
CA ASP A 188 5.67 15.11 -0.50
C ASP A 188 4.40 15.03 0.36
N ARG A 189 3.74 13.87 0.36
CA ARG A 189 2.48 13.66 1.06
C ARG A 189 2.22 12.21 1.44
N ILE A 190 1.51 12.05 2.56
CA ILE A 190 0.95 10.79 3.00
C ILE A 190 -0.56 10.93 3.07
N TYR A 191 -1.28 9.98 2.48
CA TYR A 191 -2.73 10.04 2.45
C TYR A 191 -3.38 8.66 2.35
N SER A 192 -4.64 8.60 2.76
CA SER A 192 -5.51 7.45 2.54
C SER A 192 -6.71 7.88 1.69
N PRO A 193 -6.73 7.59 0.38
CA PRO A 193 -7.81 8.05 -0.50
C PRO A 193 -9.14 7.33 -0.21
N LYS A 194 -9.07 6.12 0.37
CA LYS A 194 -10.19 5.28 0.78
C LYS A 194 -9.70 4.22 1.77
N GLU A 195 -10.64 3.58 2.46
CA GLU A 195 -10.36 2.44 3.33
C GLU A 195 -9.55 1.35 2.61
N GLY A 196 -8.55 0.80 3.31
CA GLY A 196 -7.66 -0.22 2.78
C GLY A 196 -6.56 0.30 1.85
N VAL A 197 -6.41 1.61 1.61
CA VAL A 197 -5.32 2.16 0.79
C VAL A 197 -4.58 3.25 1.55
N VAL A 198 -3.25 3.13 1.62
CA VAL A 198 -2.34 4.16 2.10
C VAL A 198 -1.28 4.40 1.03
N VAL A 199 -1.01 5.67 0.73
CA VAL A 199 0.00 6.08 -0.24
C VAL A 199 0.98 7.03 0.44
N LEU A 200 2.27 6.77 0.25
CA LEU A 200 3.36 7.67 0.58
C LEU A 200 3.92 8.13 -0.75
N GLU A 201 3.74 9.41 -1.06
CA GLU A 201 4.22 10.03 -2.28
C GLU A 201 5.32 11.02 -1.94
N ALA A 202 6.46 10.90 -2.60
CA ALA A 202 7.59 11.80 -2.37
C ALA A 202 8.28 12.23 -3.66
N THR A 203 8.81 13.45 -3.63
CA THR A 203 9.63 14.06 -4.68
C THR A 203 11.09 13.60 -4.64
N SER A 204 11.51 12.95 -3.55
CA SER A 204 12.85 12.37 -3.40
C SER A 204 12.80 11.08 -2.57
N GLU A 205 13.77 10.19 -2.76
CA GLU A 205 13.89 8.96 -1.95
C GLU A 205 14.18 9.23 -0.47
N GLN A 206 14.88 10.34 -0.18
CA GLN A 206 15.15 10.76 1.20
C GLN A 206 13.88 11.23 1.90
N THR A 207 13.05 12.00 1.19
CA THR A 207 11.75 12.42 1.72
C THR A 207 10.83 11.21 1.90
N LEU A 208 10.81 10.27 0.96
CA LEU A 208 10.05 9.02 1.09
C LEU A 208 10.45 8.23 2.35
N PHE A 209 11.75 8.18 2.65
CA PHE A 209 12.23 7.58 3.90
C PHE A 209 11.72 8.35 5.13
N ALA A 210 11.76 9.68 5.11
CA ALA A 210 11.23 10.51 6.19
C ALA A 210 9.71 10.33 6.39
N GLU A 211 8.96 10.10 5.32
CA GLU A 211 7.52 9.77 5.40
C GLU A 211 7.27 8.45 6.10
N VAL A 212 8.10 7.43 5.84
CA VAL A 212 8.04 6.15 6.57
C VAL A 212 8.32 6.35 8.06
N LEU A 213 9.28 7.21 8.43
CA LEU A 213 9.53 7.53 9.83
C LEU A 213 8.33 8.21 10.49
N LEU A 214 7.66 9.12 9.79
CA LEU A 214 6.43 9.74 10.28
C LEU A 214 5.32 8.69 10.47
N LEU A 215 5.12 7.82 9.48
CA LEU A 215 4.14 6.74 9.56
C LEU A 215 4.42 5.81 10.75
N LYS A 216 5.69 5.49 11.01
CA LYS A 216 6.14 4.74 12.19
C LYS A 216 5.74 5.44 13.48
N THR A 217 5.94 6.75 13.58
CA THR A 217 5.52 7.52 14.74
C THR A 217 4.00 7.51 14.91
N ILE A 218 3.23 7.63 13.82
CA ILE A 218 1.75 7.58 13.86
C ILE A 218 1.27 6.21 14.37
N ILE A 219 1.83 5.11 13.85
CA ILE A 219 1.48 3.76 14.26
C ILE A 219 1.87 3.51 15.74
N ALA A 220 3.05 4.00 16.16
CA ALA A 220 3.56 3.83 17.51
C ALA A 220 2.86 4.72 18.54
N SER A 221 2.41 5.92 18.16
CA SER A 221 1.60 6.78 19.00
C SER A 221 0.25 6.12 19.20
N ARG A 222 0.10 5.38 20.31
CA ARG A 222 -1.21 4.98 20.80
C ARG A 222 -2.01 6.27 20.95
N VAL A 223 -3.10 6.41 20.19
CA VAL A 223 -4.19 7.29 20.59
C VAL A 223 -4.61 6.75 21.97
N LYS A 224 -4.24 7.49 23.01
CA LYS A 224 -4.69 7.24 24.37
C LYS A 224 -6.18 7.53 24.47
#